data_AF-F9Q7H3-F1
#
_entry.id   AF-F9Q7H3-F1
#
_cell.length_a   1.000
_cell.length_b   1.000
_cell.length_c   1.000
_cell.angle_alpha   90.00
_cell.angle_beta   90.00
_cell.angle_gamma   90.00
#
_symmetry.space_group_name_H-M   'P 1'
#
loop_
_entity.id
_entity.type
_entity.pdbx_description
1 polymer ?
#
loop_
_entity_poly.entity_id
_entity_poly.type
_entity_poly.pdbx_seq_one_letter_code
_entity_poly.pdbx_strand_id
1 'polypeptide(L)'
;MGGILNAHLENIRYILTLGDAEKVIFHSSNDMLVKKGVFDYVKNRKNIFNQRPISEDSFWWVGRRALKDLPMMNFFNNHLLGSQIEGSMYEISLLEELIKEVDKNPNLLKSNRQYPKEEIIFSSFANKKNIENNGLPYIFSEVHRFDHTFFKYINKYLALFDRNGITYKALKYIINLLVLRLLKYQINIRDINAIVDSNAEYFKGYTELIDGKNIKWSVFDINNIFGVKRVSRDMQNTIRISINNINGDL
;
A
#
# COMPACT_ATOMS: atom_id res chain seq x y z
N MET A 1 -13.30 -11.61 2.53
CA MET A 1 -12.86 -10.24 2.23
C MET A 1 -12.73 -10.07 0.73
N GLY A 2 -13.74 -9.47 0.09
CA GLY A 2 -13.73 -9.11 -1.34
C GLY A 2 -14.60 -7.88 -1.65
N GLY A 3 -15.12 -7.20 -0.62
CA GLY A 3 -16.04 -6.06 -0.77
C GLY A 3 -15.34 -4.72 -0.98
N ILE A 4 -14.06 -4.59 -0.58
CA ILE A 4 -13.35 -3.29 -0.65
C ILE A 4 -13.07 -2.91 -2.11
N LEU A 5 -12.51 -3.81 -2.91
CA LEU A 5 -12.32 -3.56 -4.34
C LEU A 5 -13.64 -3.20 -5.04
N ASN A 6 -14.72 -3.95 -4.82
CA ASN A 6 -16.02 -3.62 -5.45
C ASN A 6 -16.51 -2.23 -5.03
N ALA A 7 -16.37 -1.85 -3.76
CA ALA A 7 -16.70 -0.50 -3.31
C ALA A 7 -15.85 0.57 -4.01
N HIS A 8 -14.56 0.32 -4.23
CA HIS A 8 -13.71 1.22 -5.01
C HIS A 8 -14.18 1.34 -6.47
N LEU A 9 -14.52 0.22 -7.12
CA LEU A 9 -14.98 0.24 -8.50
C LEU A 9 -16.33 0.98 -8.65
N GLU A 10 -17.27 0.77 -7.71
CA GLU A 10 -18.53 1.52 -7.70
C GLU A 10 -18.32 3.01 -7.44
N ASN A 11 -17.42 3.39 -6.53
CA ASN A 11 -17.08 4.78 -6.31
C ASN A 11 -16.48 5.43 -7.57
N ILE A 12 -15.62 4.71 -8.31
CA ILE A 12 -15.08 5.17 -9.58
C ILE A 12 -16.20 5.35 -10.60
N ARG A 13 -17.11 4.38 -10.74
CA ARG A 13 -18.27 4.49 -11.63
C ARG A 13 -19.10 5.73 -11.31
N TYR A 14 -19.36 5.99 -10.03
CA TYR A 14 -20.06 7.19 -9.60
C TYR A 14 -19.29 8.48 -9.93
N ILE A 15 -17.99 8.55 -9.66
CA ILE A 15 -17.16 9.72 -10.01
C ILE A 15 -17.20 9.99 -11.52
N LEU A 16 -17.16 8.93 -12.34
CA LEU A 16 -17.24 9.05 -13.80
C LEU A 16 -18.57 9.65 -14.28
N THR A 17 -19.68 9.47 -13.55
CA THR A 17 -20.96 10.10 -13.93
C THR A 17 -21.01 11.60 -13.63
N LEU A 18 -20.17 12.08 -12.71
CA LEU A 18 -20.05 13.51 -12.40
C LEU A 18 -19.29 14.27 -13.49
N GLY A 19 -18.30 13.62 -14.11
CA GLY A 19 -17.58 14.15 -15.28
C GLY A 19 -16.64 15.33 -15.01
N ASP A 20 -16.35 15.63 -13.74
CA ASP A 20 -15.55 16.78 -13.29
C ASP A 20 -14.18 16.40 -12.71
N ALA A 21 -13.94 15.11 -12.45
CA ALA A 21 -12.69 14.63 -11.87
C ALA A 21 -11.62 14.38 -12.93
N GLU A 22 -10.43 14.96 -12.76
CA GLU A 22 -9.25 14.62 -13.57
C GLU A 22 -8.49 13.40 -13.02
N LYS A 23 -8.53 13.24 -11.69
CA LYS A 23 -7.74 12.25 -10.93
C LYS A 23 -8.55 11.78 -9.72
N VAL A 24 -8.34 10.55 -9.30
CA VAL A 24 -8.95 9.99 -8.09
C VAL A 24 -7.84 9.62 -7.12
N ILE A 25 -7.97 10.09 -5.87
CA ILE A 25 -7.07 9.78 -4.76
C ILE A 25 -7.80 8.83 -3.81
N PHE A 26 -7.13 7.74 -3.44
CA PHE A 26 -7.68 6.75 -2.52
C PHE A 26 -7.26 7.06 -1.08
N HIS A 27 -8.24 7.32 -0.24
CA HIS A 27 -8.08 7.47 1.21
C HIS A 27 -9.03 6.55 1.96
N SER A 28 -8.67 6.28 3.20
CA SER A 28 -9.52 5.56 4.14
C SER A 28 -9.93 6.44 5.31
N SER A 29 -11.02 6.09 5.98
CA SER A 29 -11.57 6.86 7.11
C SER A 29 -10.64 6.98 8.33
N ASN A 30 -9.56 6.21 8.38
CA ASN A 30 -8.54 6.29 9.43
C ASN A 30 -7.17 6.72 8.91
N ASP A 31 -7.13 7.34 7.73
CA ASP A 31 -6.01 8.17 7.31
C ASP A 31 -6.15 9.53 7.98
N MET A 32 -5.06 10.04 8.55
CA MET A 32 -5.02 11.38 9.14
C MET A 32 -3.84 12.14 8.53
N LEU A 33 -4.14 13.26 7.88
CA LEU A 33 -3.12 14.19 7.40
C LEU A 33 -2.56 14.98 8.59
N VAL A 34 -1.23 15.15 8.58
CA VAL A 34 -0.48 15.75 9.69
C VAL A 34 0.52 16.81 9.22
N LYS A 35 0.68 17.00 7.91
CA LYS A 35 1.62 17.94 7.30
C LYS A 35 0.99 18.65 6.11
N LYS A 36 1.23 19.96 6.01
CA LYS A 36 0.86 20.80 4.85
C LYS A 36 1.59 20.37 3.57
N GLY A 37 1.07 20.79 2.42
CA GLY A 37 1.72 20.60 1.11
C GLY A 37 1.26 19.37 0.33
N VAL A 38 0.32 18.57 0.86
CA VAL A 38 -0.27 17.44 0.12
C VAL A 38 -0.92 17.89 -1.18
N PHE A 39 -1.59 19.05 -1.18
CA PHE A 39 -2.20 19.63 -2.39
C PHE A 39 -1.16 19.88 -3.48
N ASP A 40 -0.03 20.50 -3.14
CA ASP A 40 1.05 20.77 -4.08
C ASP A 40 1.73 19.49 -4.57
N TYR A 41 1.81 18.47 -3.71
CA TYR A 41 2.30 17.15 -4.08
C TYR A 41 1.41 16.48 -5.13
N VAL A 42 0.08 16.51 -4.95
CA VAL A 42 -0.86 15.83 -5.86
C VAL A 42 -1.15 16.61 -7.13
N LYS A 43 -1.26 17.95 -7.08
CA LYS A 43 -1.68 18.78 -8.23
C LYS A 43 -0.76 18.60 -9.45
N ASN A 44 0.55 18.51 -9.18
CA ASN A 44 1.60 18.41 -10.20
C ASN A 44 1.85 16.98 -10.69
N ARG A 45 1.10 15.99 -10.17
CA ARG A 45 1.29 14.57 -10.48
C ARG A 45 0.08 13.99 -11.19
N LYS A 46 0.30 12.92 -11.95
CA LYS A 46 -0.72 12.23 -12.72
C LYS A 46 -1.10 10.94 -12.03
N ASN A 47 -0.09 10.14 -11.70
CA ASN A 47 -0.27 8.84 -11.08
C ASN A 47 0.71 8.68 -9.91
N ILE A 48 0.18 8.39 -8.72
CA ILE A 48 0.92 8.16 -7.49
C ILE A 48 0.61 6.74 -7.04
N PHE A 49 1.55 5.82 -7.20
CA PHE A 49 1.40 4.44 -6.76
C PHE A 49 2.78 3.78 -6.66
N ASN A 50 2.88 2.67 -5.93
CA ASN A 50 4.11 1.89 -5.91
C ASN A 50 4.16 0.93 -7.11
N GLN A 51 5.35 0.69 -7.61
CA GLN A 51 5.62 -0.40 -8.56
C GLN A 51 6.25 -1.58 -7.82
N ARG A 52 5.57 -2.12 -6.80
CA ARG A 52 6.10 -3.26 -6.02
C ARG A 52 6.12 -4.51 -6.90
N PRO A 53 7.30 -5.08 -7.22
CA PRO A 53 7.35 -6.31 -8.01
C PRO A 53 6.78 -7.48 -7.21
N ILE A 54 6.04 -8.36 -7.89
CA ILE A 54 5.48 -9.57 -7.29
C ILE A 54 6.05 -10.77 -8.01
N SER A 55 6.72 -11.65 -7.27
CA SER A 55 7.19 -12.94 -7.76
C SER A 55 7.05 -14.02 -6.69
N GLU A 56 7.31 -15.28 -7.03
CA GLU A 56 7.23 -16.40 -6.09
C GLU A 56 8.14 -16.22 -4.87
N ASP A 57 9.21 -15.44 -5.04
CA ASP A 57 10.15 -15.07 -4.00
C ASP A 57 9.63 -13.97 -3.05
N SER A 58 8.44 -13.42 -3.28
CA SER A 58 7.85 -12.39 -2.42
C SER A 58 7.56 -12.91 -1.00
N PHE A 59 7.91 -12.14 0.03
CA PHE A 59 7.52 -12.42 1.41
C PHE A 59 6.08 -11.97 1.69
N TRP A 60 5.63 -10.95 0.98
CA TRP A 60 4.27 -10.43 1.03
C TRP A 60 3.23 -11.51 0.77
N TRP A 61 2.34 -11.67 1.72
CA TRP A 61 1.32 -12.71 1.60
C TRP A 61 0.27 -12.37 0.54
N VAL A 62 -0.02 -11.08 0.31
CA VAL A 62 -0.97 -10.61 -0.71
C VAL A 62 -0.44 -10.96 -2.09
N GLY A 63 0.80 -10.56 -2.40
CA GLY A 63 1.47 -10.90 -3.66
C GLY A 63 1.51 -12.41 -3.91
N ARG A 64 1.89 -13.22 -2.91
CA ARG A 64 1.85 -14.70 -3.05
C ARG A 64 0.46 -15.28 -3.26
N ARG A 65 -0.60 -14.64 -2.76
CA ARG A 65 -1.99 -15.07 -3.03
C ARG A 65 -2.43 -14.67 -4.43
N ALA A 66 -2.02 -13.48 -4.89
CA ALA A 66 -2.30 -12.96 -6.23
C ALA A 66 -1.65 -13.83 -7.32
N LEU A 67 -0.41 -14.29 -7.13
CA LEU A 67 0.26 -15.22 -8.08
C LEU A 67 -0.48 -16.55 -8.27
N LYS A 68 -1.30 -16.95 -7.31
CA LYS A 68 -2.11 -18.17 -7.38
C LYS A 68 -3.50 -17.91 -7.94
N ASP A 69 -3.85 -16.65 -8.21
CA ASP A 69 -5.13 -16.22 -8.72
C ASP A 69 -5.11 -16.20 -10.26
N LEU A 70 -5.47 -17.33 -10.87
CA LEU A 70 -5.34 -17.53 -12.32
C LEU A 70 -6.08 -16.48 -13.16
N PRO A 71 -7.33 -16.09 -12.87
CA PRO A 71 -7.97 -14.97 -13.57
C PRO A 71 -7.16 -13.67 -13.55
N MET A 72 -6.59 -13.32 -12.39
CA MET A 72 -5.76 -12.12 -12.22
C MET A 72 -4.46 -12.24 -13.02
N MET A 73 -3.75 -13.35 -12.87
CA MET A 73 -2.49 -13.63 -13.57
C MET A 73 -2.67 -13.61 -15.09
N ASN A 74 -3.68 -14.32 -15.60
CA ASN A 74 -3.94 -14.39 -17.04
C ASN A 74 -4.30 -13.01 -17.61
N PHE A 75 -5.14 -12.24 -16.90
CA PHE A 75 -5.53 -10.91 -17.37
C PHE A 75 -4.32 -9.94 -17.46
N PHE A 76 -3.32 -10.10 -16.59
CA PHE A 76 -2.12 -9.28 -16.57
C PHE A 76 -0.90 -9.96 -17.21
N ASN A 77 -1.09 -11.01 -18.02
CA ASN A 77 -0.01 -11.74 -18.70
C ASN A 77 1.14 -12.15 -17.76
N ASN A 78 0.81 -12.57 -16.54
CA ASN A 78 1.74 -12.94 -15.46
C ASN A 78 2.63 -11.80 -14.92
N HIS A 79 2.34 -10.54 -15.25
CA HIS A 79 3.07 -9.36 -14.77
C HIS A 79 2.23 -8.56 -13.77
N LEU A 80 2.25 -8.97 -12.50
CA LEU A 80 1.57 -8.27 -11.42
C LEU A 80 2.50 -7.28 -10.72
N LEU A 81 1.96 -6.10 -10.42
CA LEU A 81 2.56 -5.13 -9.50
C LEU A 81 1.62 -4.87 -8.33
N GLY A 82 2.21 -4.64 -7.16
CA GLY A 82 1.50 -4.21 -5.96
C GLY A 82 1.63 -2.72 -5.70
N SER A 83 0.64 -2.14 -5.05
CA SER A 83 0.71 -0.80 -4.46
C SER A 83 -0.08 -0.73 -3.17
N GLN A 84 0.37 0.09 -2.21
CA GLN A 84 -0.53 0.55 -1.17
C GLN A 84 -1.64 1.37 -1.84
N ILE A 85 -2.87 1.22 -1.34
CA ILE A 85 -4.02 1.98 -1.85
C ILE A 85 -4.09 3.36 -1.21
N GLU A 86 -3.81 3.48 0.08
CA GLU A 86 -3.92 4.76 0.78
C GLU A 86 -2.86 5.76 0.33
N GLY A 87 -3.32 6.94 -0.06
CA GLY A 87 -2.48 7.99 -0.66
C GLY A 87 -2.06 7.68 -2.09
N SER A 88 -2.59 6.62 -2.72
CA SER A 88 -2.43 6.40 -4.15
C SER A 88 -3.38 7.30 -4.96
N MET A 89 -2.97 7.63 -6.18
CA MET A 89 -3.71 8.50 -7.09
C MET A 89 -3.57 7.97 -8.52
N TYR A 90 -4.66 8.03 -9.28
CA TYR A 90 -4.67 7.63 -10.68
C TYR A 90 -5.45 8.65 -11.52
N GLU A 91 -5.01 8.89 -12.76
CA GLU A 91 -5.78 9.67 -13.73
C GLU A 91 -7.14 9.01 -13.99
N ILE A 92 -8.19 9.81 -14.15
CA ILE A 92 -9.56 9.32 -14.32
C ILE A 92 -9.69 8.45 -15.59
N SER A 93 -8.96 8.77 -16.66
CA SER A 93 -8.99 8.06 -17.93
C SER A 93 -8.47 6.62 -17.80
N LEU A 94 -7.43 6.40 -16.97
CA LEU A 94 -6.93 5.08 -16.65
C LEU A 94 -7.96 4.26 -15.87
N LEU A 95 -8.66 4.90 -14.92
CA LEU A 95 -9.69 4.25 -14.13
C LEU A 95 -10.94 3.91 -14.95
N GLU A 96 -11.35 4.80 -15.87
CA GLU A 96 -12.43 4.53 -16.82
C GLU A 96 -12.12 3.31 -17.69
N GLU A 97 -10.88 3.22 -18.20
CA GLU A 97 -10.44 2.07 -18.99
C GLU A 97 -10.42 0.78 -18.15
N LEU A 98 -9.98 0.87 -16.89
CA LEU A 98 -10.02 -0.27 -15.96
C LEU A 98 -11.45 -0.77 -15.77
N ILE A 99 -12.42 0.12 -15.55
CA ILE A 99 -13.82 -0.24 -15.39
C ILE A 99 -14.34 -0.96 -16.64
N LYS A 100 -14.09 -0.41 -17.84
CA LYS A 100 -14.48 -1.04 -19.11
C LYS A 100 -13.89 -2.44 -19.25
N GLU A 101 -12.63 -2.63 -18.88
CA GLU A 101 -11.98 -3.94 -18.95
C GLU A 101 -12.49 -4.92 -17.90
N VAL A 102 -12.78 -4.48 -16.68
CA VAL A 102 -13.42 -5.31 -15.64
C VAL A 102 -14.80 -5.77 -16.10
N ASP A 103 -15.60 -4.86 -16.68
CA ASP A 103 -16.96 -5.16 -17.14
C ASP A 103 -16.96 -6.15 -18.32
N LYS A 104 -16.00 -6.03 -19.24
CA LYS A 104 -15.79 -7.00 -20.33
C LYS A 104 -15.28 -8.36 -19.85
N ASN A 105 -14.62 -8.40 -18.70
CA ASN A 105 -13.98 -9.61 -18.15
C ASN A 105 -14.61 -9.99 -16.80
N PRO A 106 -15.89 -10.42 -16.78
CA PRO A 106 -16.61 -10.67 -15.53
C PRO A 106 -15.98 -11.76 -14.66
N ASN A 107 -15.10 -12.60 -15.22
CA ASN A 107 -14.39 -13.64 -14.47
C ASN A 107 -13.14 -13.13 -13.73
N LEU A 108 -12.62 -11.94 -14.07
CA LEU A 108 -11.42 -11.37 -13.45
C LEU A 108 -11.52 -11.31 -11.92
N LEU A 109 -12.68 -10.91 -11.41
CA LEU A 109 -12.89 -10.71 -9.98
C LEU A 109 -13.55 -11.90 -9.26
N LYS A 110 -13.99 -12.93 -9.99
CA LYS A 110 -14.76 -14.09 -9.45
C LYS A 110 -13.93 -15.10 -8.65
N SER A 111 -12.61 -14.96 -8.62
CA SER A 111 -11.76 -15.86 -7.85
C SER A 111 -12.10 -15.84 -6.36
N ASN A 112 -12.29 -17.03 -5.78
CA ASN A 112 -12.59 -17.25 -4.36
C ASN A 112 -11.39 -16.99 -3.43
N ARG A 113 -10.20 -16.68 -3.98
CA ARG A 113 -9.03 -16.37 -3.17
C ARG A 113 -9.23 -15.05 -2.43
N GLN A 114 -9.04 -15.09 -1.11
CA GLN A 114 -9.18 -13.92 -0.26
C GLN A 114 -7.85 -13.20 -0.11
N TYR A 115 -7.75 -11.99 -0.64
CA TYR A 115 -6.66 -11.04 -0.42
C TYR A 115 -7.15 -9.65 -0.87
N PRO A 116 -6.49 -8.55 -0.43
CA PRO A 116 -6.73 -7.21 -0.96
C PRO A 116 -6.43 -7.17 -2.47
N LYS A 117 -7.45 -7.37 -3.30
CA LYS A 117 -7.30 -7.34 -4.77
C LYS A 117 -7.06 -5.91 -5.27
N GLU A 118 -7.56 -4.92 -4.52
CA GLU A 118 -7.32 -3.51 -4.73
C GLU A 118 -5.82 -3.19 -4.71
N GLU A 119 -5.03 -3.76 -3.80
CA GLU A 119 -3.57 -3.54 -3.73
C GLU A 119 -2.80 -4.13 -4.92
N ILE A 120 -3.47 -4.83 -5.83
CA ILE A 120 -2.88 -5.48 -7.01
C ILE A 120 -3.40 -4.86 -8.30
N ILE A 121 -4.72 -4.72 -8.42
CA ILE A 121 -5.37 -4.47 -9.72
C ILE A 121 -5.02 -3.11 -10.31
N PHE A 122 -4.96 -2.05 -9.51
CA PHE A 122 -4.74 -0.69 -10.01
C PHE A 122 -3.32 -0.49 -10.55
N SER A 123 -2.30 -0.85 -9.76
CA SER A 123 -0.89 -0.79 -10.18
C SER A 123 -0.58 -1.77 -11.32
N SER A 124 -1.15 -2.98 -11.30
CA SER A 124 -0.98 -3.93 -12.39
C SER A 124 -1.63 -3.44 -13.68
N PHE A 125 -2.77 -2.74 -13.60
CA PHE A 125 -3.42 -2.15 -14.77
C PHE A 125 -2.65 -0.97 -15.34
N ALA A 126 -2.15 -0.07 -14.50
CA ALA A 126 -1.23 0.98 -14.93
C ALA A 126 -0.03 0.39 -15.69
N ASN A 127 0.60 -0.66 -15.12
CA ASN A 127 1.70 -1.36 -15.76
C ASN A 127 1.32 -1.99 -17.11
N LYS A 128 0.17 -2.66 -17.20
CA LYS A 128 -0.35 -3.24 -18.45
C LYS A 128 -0.54 -2.18 -19.54
N LYS A 129 -0.81 -0.92 -19.15
CA LYS A 129 -0.97 0.23 -20.04
C LYS A 129 0.32 1.01 -20.27
N ASN A 130 1.47 0.52 -19.77
CA ASN A 130 2.76 1.20 -19.81
C ASN A 130 2.70 2.61 -19.18
N ILE A 131 1.88 2.77 -18.14
CA ILE A 131 1.81 4.01 -17.38
C ILE A 131 2.74 3.90 -16.18
N GLU A 132 3.69 4.83 -16.12
CA GLU A 132 4.59 4.98 -14.99
C GLU A 132 3.97 5.88 -13.91
N ASN A 133 4.40 5.65 -12.66
CA ASN A 133 4.09 6.55 -11.57
C ASN A 133 5.02 7.77 -11.62
N ASN A 134 4.52 8.94 -11.23
CA ASN A 134 5.34 10.15 -11.02
C ASN A 134 5.34 10.62 -9.56
N GLY A 135 5.02 9.70 -8.65
CA GLY A 135 5.13 9.86 -7.20
C GLY A 135 4.87 8.54 -6.49
N LEU A 136 5.12 8.52 -5.18
CA LEU A 136 4.82 7.39 -4.29
C LEU A 136 3.69 7.76 -3.31
N PRO A 137 2.90 6.79 -2.84
CA PRO A 137 1.88 7.04 -1.83
C PRO A 137 2.49 7.72 -0.59
N TYR A 138 1.72 8.65 -0.03
CA TYR A 138 2.21 9.61 0.97
C TYR A 138 1.63 9.40 2.37
N ILE A 139 0.93 8.28 2.57
CA ILE A 139 0.37 7.89 3.86
C ILE A 139 1.27 6.82 4.48
N PHE A 140 1.91 7.16 5.60
CA PHE A 140 2.73 6.24 6.37
C PHE A 140 1.85 5.29 7.19
N SER A 141 2.14 3.99 7.12
CA SER A 141 1.40 2.95 7.82
C SER A 141 2.32 2.18 8.77
N GLU A 142 1.80 1.85 9.95
CA GLU A 142 2.46 0.95 10.90
C GLU A 142 2.82 -0.42 10.29
N VAL A 143 2.07 -0.84 9.25
CA VAL A 143 2.34 -2.07 8.49
C VAL A 143 3.70 -2.00 7.79
N HIS A 144 4.12 -0.83 7.32
CA HIS A 144 5.44 -0.68 6.70
C HIS A 144 6.56 -0.93 7.71
N ARG A 145 6.43 -0.41 8.94
CA ARG A 145 7.40 -0.65 10.02
C ARG A 145 7.45 -2.12 10.38
N PHE A 146 6.29 -2.77 10.46
CA PHE A 146 6.16 -4.19 10.71
C PHE A 146 6.84 -5.02 9.61
N ASP A 147 6.43 -4.84 8.35
CA ASP A 147 6.92 -5.62 7.22
C ASP A 147 8.43 -5.43 7.02
N HIS A 148 8.94 -4.19 7.16
CA HIS A 148 10.38 -3.93 7.09
C HIS A 148 11.16 -4.75 8.14
N THR A 149 10.71 -4.71 9.39
CA THR A 149 11.37 -5.43 10.48
C THR A 149 11.24 -6.95 10.32
N PHE A 150 10.03 -7.41 9.99
CA PHE A 150 9.73 -8.81 9.78
C PHE A 150 10.56 -9.39 8.63
N PHE A 151 10.58 -8.74 7.46
CA PHE A 151 11.32 -9.23 6.30
C PHE A 151 12.83 -9.13 6.48
N LYS A 152 13.33 -8.13 7.21
CA LYS A 152 14.74 -8.09 7.63
C LYS A 152 15.14 -9.36 8.38
N TYR A 153 14.31 -9.82 9.31
CA TYR A 153 14.59 -11.05 10.07
C TYR A 153 14.36 -12.32 9.26
N ILE A 154 13.35 -12.36 8.38
CA ILE A 154 13.17 -13.47 7.45
C ILE A 154 14.39 -13.62 6.54
N ASN A 155 14.88 -12.53 5.95
CA ASN A 155 16.09 -12.55 5.12
C ASN A 155 17.31 -12.99 5.94
N LYS A 156 17.50 -12.44 7.15
CA LYS A 156 18.67 -12.75 7.96
C LYS A 156 18.73 -14.21 8.40
N TYR A 157 17.60 -14.78 8.82
CA TYR A 157 17.57 -16.07 9.50
C TYR A 157 17.03 -17.21 8.65
N LEU A 158 16.20 -16.93 7.65
CA LEU A 158 15.51 -17.95 6.87
C LEU A 158 15.97 -18.05 5.42
N ALA A 159 16.96 -17.25 4.99
CA ALA A 159 17.41 -17.25 3.59
C ALA A 159 17.91 -18.62 3.08
N LEU A 160 18.41 -19.47 3.98
CA LEU A 160 18.97 -20.79 3.63
C LEU A 160 17.95 -21.94 3.77
N PHE A 161 16.74 -21.67 4.26
CA PHE A 161 15.73 -22.70 4.49
C PHE A 161 14.79 -22.80 3.28
N ASP A 162 14.38 -24.02 2.94
CA ASP A 162 13.32 -24.22 1.95
C ASP A 162 12.00 -23.59 2.43
N ARG A 163 11.50 -22.62 1.66
CA ARG A 163 10.28 -21.85 1.94
C ARG A 163 9.04 -22.72 2.07
N ASN A 164 9.01 -23.88 1.41
CA ASN A 164 7.90 -24.81 1.47
C ASN A 164 8.01 -25.79 2.65
N GLY A 165 9.21 -25.91 3.23
CA GLY A 165 9.53 -26.77 4.37
C GLY A 165 8.82 -26.37 5.66
N ILE A 166 8.55 -27.37 6.49
CA ILE A 166 7.86 -27.18 7.78
C ILE A 166 8.69 -26.34 8.74
N THR A 167 10.02 -26.49 8.71
CA THR A 167 10.98 -25.71 9.50
C THR A 167 10.93 -24.23 9.16
N TYR A 168 10.93 -23.87 7.87
CA TYR A 168 10.77 -22.47 7.45
C TYR A 168 9.43 -21.90 7.94
N LYS A 169 8.33 -22.64 7.79
CA LYS A 169 7.00 -22.19 8.23
C LYS A 169 6.94 -21.97 9.74
N ALA A 170 7.49 -22.91 10.52
CA ALA A 170 7.56 -22.81 11.97
C ALA A 170 8.43 -21.63 12.44
N LEU A 171 9.63 -21.49 11.90
CA LEU A 171 10.52 -20.38 12.25
C LEU A 171 9.96 -19.03 11.81
N LYS A 172 9.34 -18.95 10.63
CA LYS A 172 8.65 -17.75 10.15
C LYS A 172 7.53 -17.33 11.10
N TYR A 173 6.75 -18.30 11.59
CA TYR A 173 5.71 -18.05 12.58
C TYR A 173 6.29 -17.53 13.90
N ILE A 174 7.38 -18.13 14.39
CA ILE A 174 8.09 -17.66 15.59
C ILE A 174 8.60 -16.23 15.40
N ILE A 175 9.26 -15.92 14.28
CA ILE A 175 9.72 -14.56 13.96
C ILE A 175 8.54 -13.59 13.94
N ASN A 176 7.41 -13.97 13.32
CA ASN A 176 6.20 -13.15 13.31
C ASN A 176 5.70 -12.81 14.72
N LEU A 177 5.62 -13.82 15.60
CA LEU A 177 5.23 -13.62 17.01
C LEU A 177 6.22 -12.72 17.77
N LEU A 178 7.51 -12.92 17.57
CA LEU A 178 8.56 -12.11 18.21
C LEU A 178 8.48 -10.65 17.76
N VAL A 179 8.32 -10.39 16.46
CA VAL A 179 8.17 -9.03 15.93
C VAL A 179 6.91 -8.40 16.48
N LEU A 180 5.75 -9.09 16.47
CA LEU A 180 4.51 -8.55 17.03
C LEU A 180 4.63 -8.20 18.51
N ARG A 181 5.35 -9.01 19.29
CA ARG A 181 5.51 -8.80 20.74
C ARG A 181 6.51 -7.71 21.09
N LEU A 182 7.63 -7.65 20.36
CA LEU A 182 8.77 -6.78 20.71
C LEU A 182 8.73 -5.43 20.01
N LEU A 183 8.21 -5.39 18.77
CA LEU A 183 8.16 -4.17 18.00
C LEU A 183 6.96 -3.34 18.42
N LYS A 184 7.20 -2.11 18.88
CA LYS A 184 6.18 -1.08 18.96
C LYS A 184 5.87 -0.56 17.55
N TYR A 185 5.16 -1.36 16.77
CA TYR A 185 4.93 -1.08 15.35
C TYR A 185 3.88 0.00 15.12
N GLN A 186 2.99 0.22 16.09
CA GLN A 186 1.90 1.18 16.00
C GLN A 186 2.37 2.62 15.81
N ILE A 187 1.54 3.43 15.16
CA ILE A 187 1.76 4.87 15.03
C ILE A 187 1.82 5.52 16.41
N ASN A 188 2.82 6.37 16.62
CA ASN A 188 3.04 7.09 17.87
C ASN A 188 3.37 8.57 17.62
N ILE A 189 3.42 9.38 18.69
CA ILE A 189 3.64 10.83 18.60
C ILE A 189 4.96 11.17 17.90
N ARG A 190 6.01 10.35 18.07
CA ARG A 190 7.30 10.60 17.40
C ARG A 190 7.19 10.49 15.89
N ASP A 191 6.32 9.60 15.39
CA ASP A 191 6.05 9.51 13.95
C ASP A 191 5.37 10.79 13.45
N ILE A 192 4.40 11.31 14.22
CA ILE A 192 3.68 12.55 13.86
C ILE A 192 4.65 13.72 13.81
N ASN A 193 5.43 13.92 14.88
CA ASN A 193 6.41 15.00 14.94
C ASN A 193 7.46 14.87 13.84
N ALA A 194 7.97 13.65 13.58
CA ALA A 194 8.93 13.44 12.52
C ALA A 194 8.37 13.77 11.13
N ILE A 195 7.08 13.53 10.87
CA ILE A 195 6.44 13.92 9.61
C ILE A 195 6.27 15.44 9.53
N VAL A 196 5.74 16.06 10.59
CA VAL A 196 5.55 17.52 10.69
C VAL A 196 6.87 18.26 10.46
N ASP A 197 7.93 17.84 11.15
CA ASP A 197 9.27 18.44 11.10
C ASP A 197 10.05 18.04 9.84
N SER A 198 9.48 17.20 8.98
CA SER A 198 10.16 16.63 7.79
C SER A 198 11.50 15.97 8.15
N ASN A 199 11.55 15.26 9.27
CA ASN A 199 12.74 14.59 9.78
C ASN A 199 13.05 13.33 8.96
N ALA A 200 13.82 13.52 7.88
CA ALA A 200 14.21 12.46 6.96
C ALA A 200 15.01 11.33 7.66
N GLU A 201 15.92 11.66 8.60
CA GLU A 201 16.72 10.63 9.27
C GLU A 201 15.86 9.66 10.09
N TYR A 202 14.73 10.09 10.65
CA TYR A 202 13.79 9.21 11.36
C TYR A 202 13.21 8.10 10.45
N PHE A 203 13.01 8.40 9.16
CA PHE A 203 12.37 7.49 8.21
C PHE A 203 13.34 6.73 7.29
N LYS A 204 14.62 7.08 7.31
CA LYS A 204 15.65 6.56 6.38
C LYS A 204 15.73 5.05 6.32
N GLY A 205 15.45 4.36 7.43
CA GLY A 205 15.41 2.90 7.50
C GLY A 205 14.13 2.25 6.99
N TYR A 206 13.16 3.01 6.48
CA TYR A 206 11.82 2.52 6.11
C TYR A 206 11.38 2.92 4.69
N THR A 207 12.20 3.67 3.96
CA THR A 207 11.89 4.15 2.60
C THR A 207 11.86 3.04 1.57
N GLU A 208 12.60 1.95 1.83
CA GLU A 208 12.71 0.79 0.95
C GLU A 208 12.43 -0.49 1.72
N LEU A 209 11.92 -1.48 1.00
CA LEU A 209 11.57 -2.77 1.59
C LEU A 209 12.12 -3.92 0.73
N ILE A 210 12.83 -4.83 1.39
CA ILE A 210 13.42 -6.03 0.78
C ILE A 210 12.43 -7.19 0.95
N ASP A 211 11.60 -7.39 -0.07
CA ASP A 211 10.49 -8.34 -0.08
C ASP A 211 10.88 -9.71 -0.67
N GLY A 212 12.14 -10.12 -0.53
CA GLY A 212 12.64 -11.37 -1.11
C GLY A 212 14.09 -11.24 -1.55
N LYS A 213 14.64 -12.31 -2.14
CA LYS A 213 16.07 -12.38 -2.49
C LYS A 213 16.50 -11.25 -3.44
N ASN A 214 15.67 -10.96 -4.44
CA ASN A 214 15.93 -9.95 -5.47
C ASN A 214 14.75 -8.98 -5.64
N ILE A 215 13.94 -8.79 -4.59
CA ILE A 215 12.77 -7.91 -4.65
C ILE A 215 13.00 -6.75 -3.70
N LYS A 216 13.30 -5.59 -4.26
CA LYS A 216 13.46 -4.33 -3.54
C LYS A 216 12.57 -3.29 -4.18
N TRP A 217 11.87 -2.50 -3.38
CA TRP A 217 11.00 -1.45 -3.88
C TRP A 217 10.88 -0.29 -2.87
N SER A 218 10.57 0.89 -3.39
CA SER A 218 10.38 2.11 -2.61
C SER A 218 8.96 2.22 -2.08
N VAL A 219 8.83 2.32 -0.76
CA VAL A 219 7.54 2.37 -0.06
C VAL A 219 6.93 3.76 -0.14
N PHE A 220 7.73 4.79 0.12
CA PHE A 220 7.35 6.19 0.07
C PHE A 220 8.58 7.06 -0.20
N ASP A 221 8.35 8.29 -0.64
CA ASP A 221 9.38 9.32 -0.70
C ASP A 221 9.49 9.98 0.68
N ILE A 222 10.71 9.98 1.22
CA ILE A 222 11.03 10.45 2.57
C ILE A 222 10.66 11.91 2.80
N ASN A 223 10.67 12.73 1.75
CA ASN A 223 10.35 14.15 1.83
C ASN A 223 8.83 14.40 1.69
N ASN A 224 8.10 13.41 1.19
CA ASN A 224 6.71 13.52 0.76
C ASN A 224 5.79 12.54 1.51
N ILE A 225 5.99 12.47 2.83
CA ILE A 225 5.05 11.85 3.76
C ILE A 225 4.15 12.95 4.32
N PHE A 226 2.83 12.83 4.20
CA PHE A 226 1.88 13.86 4.65
C PHE A 226 0.88 13.39 5.69
N GLY A 227 0.77 12.08 5.91
CA GLY A 227 -0.21 11.54 6.83
C GLY A 227 0.15 10.17 7.34
N VAL A 228 -0.68 9.68 8.25
CA VAL A 228 -0.56 8.37 8.88
C VAL A 228 -1.85 7.58 8.76
N LYS A 229 -1.74 6.26 8.70
CA LYS A 229 -2.88 5.32 8.71
C LYS A 229 -2.94 4.53 10.01
N ARG A 230 -4.13 4.04 10.34
CA ARG A 230 -4.42 3.16 11.50
C ARG A 230 -4.36 3.86 12.85
N VAL A 231 -4.55 5.19 12.85
CA VAL A 231 -4.84 5.92 14.09
C VAL A 231 -6.18 5.42 14.64
N SER A 232 -6.26 5.25 15.97
CA SER A 232 -7.49 4.84 16.64
C SER A 232 -8.66 5.75 16.27
N ARG A 233 -9.85 5.16 16.16
CA ARG A 233 -11.11 5.91 15.94
C ARG A 233 -11.66 6.53 17.21
N ASP A 234 -11.13 6.15 18.37
CA ASP A 234 -11.44 6.79 19.63
C ASP A 234 -11.04 8.26 19.58
N MET A 235 -12.01 9.15 19.80
CA MET A 235 -11.80 10.60 19.80
C MET A 235 -10.93 11.07 20.96
N GLN A 236 -10.84 10.29 22.04
CA GLN A 236 -9.96 10.56 23.18
C GLN A 236 -8.56 9.99 23.00
N ASN A 237 -8.27 9.35 21.86
CA ASN A 237 -6.94 8.82 21.59
C ASN A 237 -5.91 9.95 21.49
N THR A 238 -4.81 9.81 22.22
CA THR A 238 -3.75 10.82 22.32
C THR A 238 -3.14 11.20 20.97
N ILE A 239 -2.98 10.25 20.04
CA ILE A 239 -2.46 10.54 18.69
C ILE A 239 -3.46 11.39 17.91
N ARG A 240 -4.75 11.04 17.95
CA ARG A 240 -5.80 11.81 17.28
C ARG A 240 -5.93 13.23 17.83
N ILE A 241 -5.91 13.38 19.15
CA ILE A 241 -5.92 14.70 19.80
C ILE A 241 -4.70 15.51 19.34
N SER A 242 -3.51 14.90 19.34
CA SER A 242 -2.28 15.57 18.90
C SER A 242 -2.37 16.07 17.47
N ILE A 243 -2.87 15.23 16.55
CA ILE A 243 -3.05 15.61 15.13
C ILE A 243 -4.10 16.72 14.98
N ASN A 244 -5.21 16.64 15.73
CA ASN A 244 -6.24 17.68 15.68
C ASN A 244 -5.73 19.04 16.15
N ASN A 245 -4.89 19.07 17.20
CA ASN A 245 -4.28 20.31 17.68
C ASN A 245 -3.35 20.90 16.62
N ILE A 246 -2.51 20.08 15.98
CA ILE A 246 -1.66 20.53 14.86
C ILE A 246 -2.53 21.13 13.76
N ASN A 247 -3.59 20.44 13.33
CA ASN A 247 -4.46 20.91 12.26
C ASN A 247 -5.28 22.15 12.61
N GLY A 248 -5.54 22.42 13.90
CA GLY A 248 -6.17 23.67 14.34
C GLY A 248 -5.25 24.89 14.22
N ASP A 249 -3.94 24.67 14.22
CA ASP A 249 -2.90 25.68 14.05
C ASP A 249 -2.44 25.83 12.57
N LEU A 250 -2.96 24.99 11.66
CA LEU A 250 -2.63 24.98 10.23
C LEU A 250 -3.61 25.82 9.41
#